data_AF-N9LHT4-F1
#
_entry.id   AF-N9LHT4-F1
#
_cell.length_a   1.000
_cell.length_b   1.000
_cell.length_c   1.000
_cell.angle_alpha   90.00
_cell.angle_beta   90.00
_cell.angle_gamma   90.00
#
_symmetry.space_group_name_H-M   'P 1'
#
loop_
_entity.id
_entity.type
_entity.pdbx_description
1 polymer ?
#
loop_
_entity_poly.entity_id
_entity_poly.type
_entity_poly.pdbx_seq_one_letter_code
_entity_poly.pdbx_strand_id
1 'polypeptide(L)'
;MGTVTKRAQADGTTRYRAQVRVKREGYPVYNASKTFSKKSLADEWIKRTEAEIEINPDKMLNPAKELKQATLAEFITAYLEEADSFARTKTSSLKQIASVEISEKNIYSLTRQDFSDYAIKRRKGDPILGIDGVAPSTVLKELSHIKAVLVHAQFVWGKDIEATLDEFEKSLTGLRKSRIVTKSKTRDRLPTSDELQALTTHFYKNWMRKKRSVPMHLIMWFAIYSGRREDEICSLRLPDYDQHNTQWLVRDAKHPDGSEGNHKYFHMEPKTIMLVGKFMNKETRKRVLELGYSEKLLVPVNTATVSTYFTRACSQLGIEDLRFHDLRHEAATRYAEEGFTIPQLQTITLHESWNTLKRYVNLKKRGDHRLDFAEAMSVAEGSYNNHFKEWNKTQRNIASIDTFEAFEMSQDETIVVPYKFLEIQINTFIEEHKQNKYFIRKHVKKLQTEYPFAWNKEKQEFYIKEIQIAWEDWFADHGQVAWSELPDEASHFSFKNNRVIRLFKNRVLAFDHDLNAWLDISNDYYFEEHYHIENPK
;
A
#
# COMPACT_ATOMS: atom_id res chain seq x y z
N MET A 1 53.20 25.18 -30.32
CA MET A 1 54.03 24.69 -31.44
C MET A 1 54.61 23.34 -31.07
N GLY A 2 54.33 22.33 -31.90
CA GLY A 2 54.94 21.01 -31.75
C GLY A 2 56.43 20.98 -32.10
N THR A 3 57.21 20.14 -31.41
CA THR A 3 58.63 19.92 -31.68
C THR A 3 58.94 18.44 -31.78
N VAL A 4 59.86 18.08 -32.68
CA VAL A 4 60.38 16.71 -32.80
C VAL A 4 61.85 16.68 -32.41
N THR A 5 62.20 15.83 -31.45
CA THR A 5 63.59 15.64 -31.00
C THR A 5 64.07 14.23 -31.33
N LYS A 6 65.28 14.12 -31.89
CA LYS A 6 65.93 12.85 -32.20
C LYS A 6 66.64 12.33 -30.94
N ARG A 7 66.38 11.09 -30.54
CA ARG A 7 67.07 10.39 -29.45
C ARG A 7 67.70 9.10 -29.98
N ALA A 8 68.98 8.91 -29.70
CA ALA A 8 69.64 7.61 -29.83
C ALA A 8 69.36 6.79 -28.56
N GLN A 9 68.94 5.54 -28.72
CA GLN A 9 68.81 4.60 -27.61
C GLN A 9 70.17 3.92 -27.33
N ALA A 10 70.29 3.30 -26.16
CA ALA A 10 71.50 2.57 -25.76
C ALA A 10 71.83 1.38 -26.69
N ASP A 11 70.86 0.91 -27.47
CA ASP A 11 70.99 -0.14 -28.48
C ASP A 11 71.40 0.37 -29.88
N GLY A 12 71.70 1.67 -30.03
CA GLY A 12 72.07 2.30 -31.29
C GLY A 12 70.90 2.67 -32.22
N THR A 13 69.66 2.32 -31.87
CA THR A 13 68.48 2.66 -32.67
C THR A 13 68.04 4.11 -32.45
N THR A 14 67.55 4.75 -33.51
CA THR A 14 67.05 6.14 -33.47
C THR A 14 65.54 6.16 -33.23
N ARG A 15 65.09 6.93 -32.23
CA ARG A 15 63.68 7.25 -31.99
C ARG A 15 63.46 8.76 -32.09
N TYR A 16 62.27 9.15 -32.54
CA TYR A 16 61.84 10.54 -32.66
C TYR A 16 60.76 10.83 -31.61
N ARG A 17 61.02 11.75 -30.69
CA ARG A 17 60.04 12.19 -29.69
C ARG A 17 59.34 13.45 -30.19
N ALA A 18 58.06 13.32 -30.50
CA ALA A 18 57.16 14.45 -30.73
C ALA A 18 56.68 15.02 -29.39
N GLN A 19 56.61 16.34 -29.28
CA GLN A 19 56.05 17.06 -28.14
C GLN A 19 55.12 18.15 -28.64
N VAL A 20 53.92 18.27 -28.08
CA VAL A 20 52.97 19.37 -28.33
C VAL A 20 52.76 20.12 -27.03
N ARG A 21 53.03 21.44 -27.06
CA ARG A 21 52.75 22.36 -25.95
C ARG A 21 51.86 23.50 -26.43
N VAL A 22 50.75 23.70 -25.73
CA VAL A 22 49.77 24.75 -26.03
C VAL A 22 49.46 25.52 -24.76
N LYS A 23 49.57 26.85 -24.85
CA LYS A 23 49.13 27.81 -23.82
C LYS A 23 48.13 28.76 -24.48
N ARG A 24 46.86 28.61 -24.14
CA ARG A 24 45.75 29.44 -24.64
C ARG A 24 45.14 30.19 -23.46
N GLU A 25 44.78 31.44 -23.66
CA GLU A 25 44.15 32.26 -22.63
C GLU A 25 42.82 31.62 -22.19
N GLY A 26 42.61 31.45 -20.89
CA GLY A 26 41.44 30.76 -20.32
C GLY A 26 41.54 29.23 -20.18
N TYR A 27 42.64 28.58 -20.60
CA TYR A 27 42.84 27.13 -20.51
C TYR A 27 44.14 26.76 -19.74
N PRO A 28 44.16 25.63 -19.00
CA PRO A 28 45.40 25.15 -18.37
C PRO A 28 46.43 24.72 -19.42
N VAL A 29 47.71 24.68 -19.04
CA VAL A 29 48.81 24.36 -19.96
C VAL A 29 48.74 22.90 -20.39
N TYR A 30 48.54 22.66 -21.68
CA TYR A 30 48.52 21.32 -22.25
C TYR A 30 49.92 20.89 -22.71
N ASN A 31 50.34 19.69 -22.28
CA ASN A 31 51.62 19.08 -22.64
C ASN A 31 51.41 17.59 -23.00
N ALA A 32 51.63 17.23 -24.26
CA ALA A 32 51.63 15.84 -24.70
C ALA A 32 52.96 15.48 -25.37
N SER A 33 53.44 14.25 -25.18
CA SER A 33 54.61 13.76 -25.90
C SER A 33 54.49 12.28 -26.26
N LYS A 34 54.93 11.90 -27.45
CA LYS A 34 54.92 10.52 -27.94
C LYS A 34 56.17 10.21 -28.76
N THR A 35 56.66 8.98 -28.70
CA THR A 35 57.87 8.54 -29.39
C THR A 35 57.54 7.63 -30.58
N PHE A 36 58.25 7.81 -31.69
CA PHE A 36 58.03 7.12 -32.96
C PHE A 36 59.35 6.60 -33.53
N SER A 37 59.27 5.60 -34.41
CA SER A 37 60.42 5.04 -35.12
C SER A 37 60.86 5.89 -36.32
N LYS A 38 59.92 6.59 -36.98
CA LYS A 38 60.18 7.45 -38.14
C LYS A 38 59.82 8.91 -37.82
N LYS A 39 60.59 9.85 -38.38
CA LYS A 39 60.32 11.30 -38.23
C LYS A 39 58.96 11.69 -38.83
N SER A 40 58.61 11.14 -39.99
CA SER A 40 57.34 11.43 -40.66
C SER A 40 56.11 11.13 -39.79
N LEU A 41 56.13 10.01 -39.04
CA LEU A 41 55.05 9.64 -38.12
C LEU A 41 54.96 10.59 -36.92
N ALA A 42 56.10 11.11 -36.45
CA ALA A 42 56.15 12.11 -35.39
C ALA A 42 55.54 13.45 -35.85
N ASP A 43 55.86 13.87 -37.09
CA ASP A 43 55.32 15.10 -37.69
C ASP A 43 53.81 14.99 -37.96
N GLU A 44 53.34 13.84 -38.46
CA GLU A 44 51.90 13.60 -38.70
C GLU A 44 51.09 13.55 -37.41
N TRP A 45 51.64 12.94 -36.35
CA TRP A 45 51.01 12.94 -35.04
C TRP A 45 50.87 14.35 -34.47
N ILE A 46 51.90 15.21 -34.60
CA ILE A 46 51.81 16.62 -34.20
C ILE A 46 50.69 17.33 -34.94
N LYS A 47 50.64 17.21 -36.27
CA LYS A 47 49.60 17.86 -37.10
C LYS A 47 48.20 17.42 -36.70
N ARG A 48 48.00 16.11 -36.48
CA ARG A 48 46.71 15.57 -36.06
C ARG A 48 46.30 16.09 -34.68
N THR A 49 47.22 16.09 -33.71
CA THR A 49 46.94 16.59 -32.37
C THR A 49 46.68 18.09 -32.35
N GLU A 50 47.40 18.89 -33.13
CA GLU A 50 47.15 20.34 -33.26
C GLU A 50 45.79 20.63 -33.92
N ALA A 51 45.43 19.91 -34.99
CA ALA A 51 44.11 20.02 -35.63
C ALA A 51 42.97 19.62 -34.70
N GLU A 52 43.16 18.57 -33.88
CA GLU A 52 42.14 18.10 -32.93
C GLU A 52 41.95 19.10 -31.77
N ILE A 53 43.01 19.80 -31.35
CA ILE A 53 42.94 20.92 -30.39
C ILE A 53 42.22 22.13 -30.98
N GLU A 54 42.36 22.37 -32.29
CA GLU A 54 41.68 23.47 -32.98
C GLU A 54 40.18 23.20 -33.16
N ILE A 55 39.80 21.96 -33.50
CA ILE A 55 38.41 21.54 -33.67
C ILE A 55 37.69 21.42 -32.31
N ASN A 56 38.35 20.87 -31.29
CA ASN A 56 37.74 20.56 -29.97
C ASN A 56 38.60 21.07 -28.80
N PRO A 57 38.74 22.40 -28.60
CA PRO A 57 39.63 22.97 -27.60
C PRO A 57 39.23 22.61 -26.16
N ASP A 58 37.94 22.56 -25.84
CA ASP A 58 37.46 22.23 -24.48
C ASP A 58 37.81 20.80 -24.06
N LYS A 59 37.64 19.84 -24.96
CA LYS A 59 37.89 18.40 -24.72
C LYS A 59 39.38 18.09 -24.50
N MET A 60 40.25 18.73 -25.28
CA MET A 60 41.70 18.48 -25.23
C MET A 60 42.43 19.29 -24.16
N LEU A 61 42.06 20.57 -24.00
CA LEU A 61 42.78 21.51 -23.14
C LEU A 61 42.18 21.63 -21.74
N ASN A 62 40.96 21.14 -21.50
CA ASN A 62 40.34 21.19 -20.17
C ASN A 62 39.58 19.90 -19.79
N PRO A 63 40.27 18.74 -19.71
CA PRO A 63 39.63 17.47 -19.31
C PRO A 63 39.03 17.50 -17.89
N ALA A 64 39.44 18.45 -17.03
CA ALA A 64 38.84 18.65 -15.71
C ALA A 64 37.44 19.31 -15.76
N LYS A 65 37.11 20.04 -16.84
CA LYS A 65 35.77 20.63 -17.08
C LYS A 65 34.77 19.62 -17.61
N GLU A 66 35.24 18.49 -18.17
CA GLU A 66 34.40 17.39 -18.67
C GLU A 66 33.84 16.49 -17.57
N LEU A 67 34.43 16.48 -16.37
CA LEU A 67 33.78 15.92 -15.20
C LEU A 67 32.70 16.91 -14.72
N LYS A 68 31.63 17.05 -15.51
CA LYS A 68 30.34 17.49 -14.95
C LYS A 68 29.93 16.42 -13.96
N GLN A 69 30.37 16.55 -12.71
CA GLN A 69 30.11 15.60 -11.62
C GLN A 69 28.69 15.78 -11.09
N ALA A 70 27.70 15.83 -11.97
CA ALA A 70 26.32 15.88 -11.52
C ALA A 70 25.75 14.47 -11.50
N THR A 71 25.19 14.08 -10.35
CA THR A 71 24.56 12.78 -10.19
C THR A 71 23.11 12.81 -10.61
N LEU A 72 22.53 11.65 -10.93
CA LEU A 72 21.09 11.56 -11.17
C LEU A 72 20.29 11.92 -9.89
N ALA A 73 20.82 11.63 -8.69
CA ALA A 73 20.21 12.02 -7.42
C ALA A 73 20.08 13.55 -7.28
N GLU A 74 21.11 14.30 -7.65
CA GLU A 74 21.09 15.77 -7.64
C GLU A 74 20.04 16.31 -8.62
N PHE A 75 19.96 15.74 -9.83
CA PHE A 75 18.96 16.15 -10.81
C PHE A 75 17.54 15.81 -10.33
N ILE A 76 17.33 14.67 -9.69
CA ILE A 76 16.04 14.34 -9.09
C ILE A 76 15.69 15.34 -7.99
N THR A 77 16.65 15.72 -7.16
CA THR A 77 16.45 16.67 -6.05
C THR A 77 16.09 18.05 -6.57
N ALA A 78 16.87 18.59 -7.52
CA ALA A 78 16.58 19.86 -8.18
C ALA A 78 15.20 19.85 -8.87
N TYR A 79 14.85 18.74 -9.53
CA TYR A 79 13.54 18.59 -10.16
C TYR A 79 12.39 18.63 -9.15
N LEU A 80 12.58 18.06 -7.95
CA LEU A 80 11.59 18.06 -6.88
C LEU A 80 11.45 19.43 -6.21
N GLU A 81 12.51 20.24 -6.16
CA GLU A 81 12.52 21.58 -5.56
C GLU A 81 11.86 22.65 -6.45
N GLU A 82 11.87 22.47 -7.77
CA GLU A 82 11.41 23.48 -8.73
C GLU A 82 9.88 23.56 -8.88
N ALA A 83 9.14 22.51 -8.53
CA ALA A 83 7.69 22.49 -8.69
C ALA A 83 6.96 22.82 -7.38
N ASP A 84 5.97 23.71 -7.45
CA ASP A 84 5.11 24.09 -6.32
C ASP A 84 4.42 22.88 -5.67
N SER A 85 4.03 21.88 -6.45
CA SER A 85 3.60 20.58 -5.92
C SER A 85 3.68 19.45 -6.94
N PHE A 86 4.17 18.29 -6.51
CA PHE A 86 3.98 17.01 -7.21
C PHE A 86 3.03 16.11 -6.43
N ALA A 87 2.32 15.24 -7.16
CA ALA A 87 1.52 14.18 -6.53
C ALA A 87 2.40 13.34 -5.58
N ARG A 88 1.90 13.08 -4.36
CA ARG A 88 2.61 12.35 -3.29
C ARG A 88 3.32 11.08 -3.78
N THR A 89 2.66 10.29 -4.62
CA THR A 89 3.25 9.06 -5.18
C THR A 89 4.48 9.35 -6.05
N LYS A 90 4.41 10.37 -6.92
CA LYS A 90 5.54 10.75 -7.78
C LYS A 90 6.73 11.21 -6.93
N THR A 91 6.48 12.05 -5.93
CA THR A 91 7.51 12.50 -4.98
C THR A 91 8.14 11.34 -4.23
N SER A 92 7.32 10.41 -3.70
CA SER A 92 7.82 9.23 -2.99
C SER A 92 8.65 8.32 -3.89
N SER A 93 8.20 8.09 -5.14
CA SER A 93 8.94 7.28 -6.10
C SER A 93 10.26 7.94 -6.50
N LEU A 94 10.28 9.24 -6.77
CA LEU A 94 11.52 9.96 -7.10
C LEU A 94 12.51 9.94 -5.94
N LYS A 95 12.07 10.14 -4.70
CA LYS A 95 12.93 10.03 -3.50
C LYS A 95 13.52 8.62 -3.34
N GLN A 96 12.72 7.58 -3.62
CA GLN A 96 13.21 6.20 -3.58
C GLN A 96 14.19 5.90 -4.72
N ILE A 97 13.99 6.49 -5.91
CA ILE A 97 14.95 6.41 -7.01
C ILE A 97 16.25 7.12 -6.62
N ALA A 98 16.17 8.30 -6.03
CA ALA A 98 17.35 9.06 -5.60
C ALA A 98 18.20 8.34 -4.53
N SER A 99 17.61 7.40 -3.78
CA SER A 99 18.28 6.64 -2.72
C SER A 99 18.88 5.31 -3.19
N VAL A 100 18.94 5.03 -4.49
CA VAL A 100 19.52 3.78 -5.02
C VAL A 100 20.74 4.03 -5.90
N GLU A 101 21.56 2.99 -6.04
CA GLU A 101 22.87 2.98 -6.72
C GLU A 101 22.91 3.63 -8.12
N ILE A 102 21.85 3.50 -8.94
CA ILE A 102 21.81 4.16 -10.26
C ILE A 102 21.88 5.69 -10.13
N SER A 103 21.34 6.24 -9.04
CA SER A 103 21.27 7.68 -8.81
C SER A 103 22.57 8.29 -8.33
N GLU A 104 23.51 7.49 -7.83
CA GLU A 104 24.86 7.91 -7.44
C GLU A 104 25.78 8.10 -8.66
N LYS A 105 25.41 7.50 -9.80
CA LYS A 105 26.18 7.60 -11.03
C LYS A 105 26.07 9.00 -11.65
N ASN A 106 27.13 9.38 -12.36
CA ASN A 106 27.14 10.59 -13.16
C ASN A 106 26.07 10.50 -14.26
N ILE A 107 25.16 11.48 -14.29
CA ILE A 107 24.02 11.48 -15.19
C ILE A 107 24.43 11.56 -16.67
N TYR A 108 25.56 12.21 -16.97
CA TYR A 108 26.09 12.35 -18.33
C TYR A 108 26.75 11.07 -18.85
N SER A 109 27.00 10.09 -17.99
CA SER A 109 27.62 8.81 -18.35
C SER A 109 26.70 7.60 -18.17
N LEU A 110 25.41 7.82 -17.86
CA LEU A 110 24.44 6.74 -17.71
C LEU A 110 24.20 6.06 -19.07
N THR A 111 24.34 4.75 -19.09
CA THR A 111 24.22 3.90 -20.28
C THR A 111 22.93 3.08 -20.25
N ARG A 112 22.57 2.47 -21.39
CA ARG A 112 21.45 1.53 -21.45
C ARG A 112 21.60 0.35 -20.47
N GLN A 113 22.83 -0.04 -20.15
CA GLN A 113 23.10 -1.15 -19.24
C GLN A 113 22.70 -0.76 -17.81
N ASP A 114 23.03 0.47 -17.40
CA ASP A 114 22.67 0.99 -16.07
C ASP A 114 21.15 0.99 -15.85
N PHE A 115 20.38 1.50 -16.81
CA PHE A 115 18.91 1.51 -16.74
C PHE A 115 18.32 0.09 -16.77
N SER A 116 18.93 -0.82 -17.53
CA SER A 116 18.49 -2.21 -17.62
C SER A 116 18.76 -2.98 -16.34
N ASP A 117 19.94 -2.80 -15.75
CA ASP A 117 20.33 -3.41 -14.48
C ASP A 117 19.48 -2.90 -13.34
N TYR A 118 19.19 -1.59 -13.30
CA TYR A 118 18.22 -1.03 -12.36
C TYR A 118 16.86 -1.73 -12.48
N ALA A 119 16.30 -1.81 -13.69
CA ALA A 119 15.01 -2.44 -13.90
C ALA A 119 14.99 -3.92 -13.50
N ILE A 120 16.05 -4.68 -13.83
CA ILE A 120 16.18 -6.10 -13.50
C ILE A 120 16.34 -6.29 -11.99
N LYS A 121 17.17 -5.50 -11.32
CA LYS A 121 17.37 -5.55 -9.86
C LYS A 121 16.07 -5.26 -9.13
N ARG A 122 15.31 -4.23 -9.55
CA ARG A 122 13.97 -3.93 -9.01
C ARG A 122 12.98 -5.08 -9.20
N ARG A 123 13.01 -5.77 -10.36
CA ARG A 123 12.14 -6.92 -10.64
C ARG A 123 12.49 -8.16 -9.81
N LYS A 124 13.78 -8.39 -9.56
CA LYS A 124 14.26 -9.54 -8.78
C LYS A 124 14.05 -9.33 -7.28
N GLY A 125 14.14 -8.09 -6.80
CA GLY A 125 14.25 -7.82 -5.38
C GLY A 125 15.64 -8.12 -4.85
N ASP A 126 15.80 -8.07 -3.54
CA ASP A 126 17.01 -8.39 -2.82
C ASP A 126 16.68 -9.32 -1.65
N PRO A 127 16.87 -10.65 -1.82
CA PRO A 127 16.60 -11.62 -0.76
C PRO A 127 17.46 -11.43 0.49
N ILE A 128 18.67 -10.86 0.36
CA ILE A 128 19.58 -10.65 1.50
C ILE A 128 19.04 -9.54 2.40
N LEU A 129 18.44 -8.51 1.78
CA LEU A 129 17.81 -7.40 2.50
C LEU A 129 16.31 -7.63 2.78
N GLY A 130 15.76 -8.81 2.44
CA GLY A 130 14.34 -9.12 2.59
C GLY A 130 13.42 -8.25 1.73
N ILE A 131 13.90 -7.75 0.59
CA ILE A 131 13.15 -6.87 -0.31
C ILE A 131 12.57 -7.70 -1.44
N ASP A 132 11.24 -7.79 -1.50
CA ASP A 132 10.57 -8.45 -2.61
C ASP A 132 10.70 -7.70 -3.94
N GLY A 133 10.67 -8.45 -5.04
CA GLY A 133 10.64 -7.91 -6.39
C GLY A 133 9.34 -7.15 -6.67
N VAL A 134 9.45 -5.98 -7.32
CA VAL A 134 8.27 -5.18 -7.66
C VAL A 134 7.65 -5.59 -9.00
N ALA A 135 6.36 -5.34 -9.19
CA ALA A 135 5.64 -5.67 -10.44
C ALA A 135 6.23 -4.93 -11.68
N PRO A 136 6.10 -5.50 -12.90
CA PRO A 136 6.60 -4.87 -14.14
C PRO A 136 6.10 -3.45 -14.38
N SER A 137 4.85 -3.17 -14.01
CA SER A 137 4.22 -1.87 -14.17
C SER A 137 4.77 -0.82 -13.20
N THR A 138 5.24 -1.25 -12.03
CA THR A 138 5.87 -0.37 -11.05
C THR A 138 7.21 0.11 -11.59
N VAL A 139 8.05 -0.79 -12.08
CA VAL A 139 9.34 -0.44 -12.69
C VAL A 139 9.15 0.43 -13.94
N LEU A 140 8.14 0.13 -14.78
CA LEU A 140 7.81 0.98 -15.92
C LEU A 140 7.47 2.42 -15.51
N LYS A 141 6.78 2.58 -14.37
CA LYS A 141 6.42 3.89 -13.82
C LYS A 141 7.64 4.60 -13.22
N GLU A 142 8.50 3.89 -12.50
CA GLU A 142 9.79 4.40 -12.00
C GLU A 142 10.66 4.93 -13.16
N LEU A 143 10.83 4.15 -14.24
CA LEU A 143 11.54 4.58 -15.46
C LEU A 143 10.87 5.80 -16.11
N SER A 144 9.54 5.87 -16.13
CA SER A 144 8.83 7.06 -16.63
C SER A 144 9.10 8.30 -15.79
N HIS A 145 9.34 8.17 -14.49
CA HIS A 145 9.74 9.28 -13.63
C HIS A 145 11.17 9.72 -13.92
N ILE A 146 12.10 8.78 -14.10
CA ILE A 146 13.47 9.09 -14.55
C ILE A 146 13.45 9.83 -15.88
N LYS A 147 12.66 9.36 -16.86
CA LYS A 147 12.49 10.05 -18.14
C LYS A 147 12.01 11.48 -17.96
N ALA A 148 11.04 11.73 -17.06
CA ALA A 148 10.54 13.07 -16.82
C ALA A 148 11.65 14.02 -16.31
N VAL A 149 12.53 13.53 -15.43
CA VAL A 149 13.70 14.31 -14.95
C VAL A 149 14.68 14.58 -16.10
N LEU A 150 15.00 13.57 -16.92
CA LEU A 150 15.90 13.75 -18.08
C LEU A 150 15.33 14.73 -19.10
N VAL A 151 14.05 14.61 -19.46
CA VAL A 151 13.39 15.54 -20.39
C VAL A 151 13.42 16.96 -19.83
N HIS A 152 13.09 17.14 -18.54
CA HIS A 152 13.13 18.46 -17.90
C HIS A 152 14.55 19.04 -17.89
N ALA A 153 15.55 18.24 -17.55
CA ALA A 153 16.94 18.67 -17.55
C ALA A 153 17.43 19.10 -18.94
N GLN A 154 16.99 18.43 -20.00
CA GLN A 154 17.35 18.81 -21.37
C GLN A 154 16.68 20.12 -21.79
N PHE A 155 15.35 20.19 -21.66
CA PHE A 155 14.56 21.27 -22.27
C PHE A 155 14.42 22.51 -21.39
N VAL A 156 14.44 22.36 -20.07
CA VAL A 156 14.26 23.47 -19.12
C VAL A 156 15.61 23.95 -18.60
N TRP A 157 16.49 23.04 -18.18
CA TRP A 157 17.81 23.42 -17.65
C TRP A 157 18.89 23.55 -18.72
N GLY A 158 18.60 23.22 -19.98
CA GLY A 158 19.56 23.27 -21.09
C GLY A 158 20.76 22.36 -20.89
N LYS A 159 20.61 21.25 -20.15
CA LYS A 159 21.70 20.30 -19.91
C LYS A 159 21.90 19.43 -21.14
N ASP A 160 23.15 19.29 -21.54
CA ASP A 160 23.57 18.41 -22.62
C ASP A 160 23.54 16.93 -22.18
N ILE A 161 22.35 16.32 -22.20
CA ILE A 161 22.08 14.93 -21.79
C ILE A 161 21.41 14.12 -22.91
N GLU A 162 21.52 14.58 -24.16
CA GLU A 162 20.88 13.94 -25.32
C GLU A 162 21.34 12.49 -25.48
N ALA A 163 22.65 12.24 -25.33
CA ALA A 163 23.22 10.89 -25.37
C ALA A 163 22.64 9.97 -24.28
N THR A 164 22.50 10.47 -23.05
CA THR A 164 21.90 9.71 -21.94
C THR A 164 20.43 9.39 -22.22
N LEU A 165 19.67 10.34 -22.80
CA LEU A 165 18.26 10.17 -23.11
C LEU A 165 18.06 9.13 -24.23
N ASP A 166 18.93 9.11 -25.24
CA ASP A 166 18.94 8.08 -26.28
C ASP A 166 19.27 6.68 -25.71
N GLU A 167 20.28 6.58 -24.84
CA GLU A 167 20.61 5.34 -24.14
C GLU A 167 19.46 4.84 -23.25
N PHE A 168 18.74 5.75 -22.59
CA PHE A 168 17.53 5.44 -21.84
C PHE A 168 16.43 4.86 -22.75
N GLU A 169 16.13 5.48 -23.90
CA GLU A 169 15.09 5.01 -24.82
C GLU A 169 15.41 3.64 -25.42
N LYS A 170 16.69 3.38 -25.73
CA LYS A 170 17.15 2.05 -26.17
C LYS A 170 16.93 1.00 -25.09
N SER A 171 17.30 1.30 -23.84
CA SER A 171 17.05 0.41 -22.70
C SER A 171 15.56 0.13 -22.54
N LEU A 172 14.71 1.17 -22.49
CA LEU A 172 13.27 1.03 -22.31
C LEU A 172 12.63 0.20 -23.42
N THR A 173 13.08 0.35 -24.66
CA THR A 173 12.63 -0.45 -25.80
C THR A 173 13.00 -1.93 -25.61
N GLY A 174 14.25 -2.21 -25.22
CA GLY A 174 14.72 -3.57 -24.93
C GLY A 174 13.93 -4.23 -23.78
N LEU A 175 13.78 -3.52 -22.66
CA LEU A 175 13.05 -3.97 -21.47
C LEU A 175 11.57 -4.26 -21.74
N ARG A 176 10.92 -3.48 -22.63
CA ARG A 176 9.54 -3.73 -23.06
C ARG A 176 9.45 -4.98 -23.94
N LYS A 177 10.36 -5.13 -24.90
CA LYS A 177 10.38 -6.31 -25.79
C LYS A 177 10.65 -7.61 -25.04
N SER A 178 11.52 -7.57 -24.03
CA SER A 178 11.79 -8.71 -23.14
C SER A 178 10.73 -8.94 -22.06
N ARG A 179 9.66 -8.14 -22.02
CA ARG A 179 8.57 -8.19 -21.03
C ARG A 179 9.03 -8.02 -19.57
N ILE A 180 10.23 -7.46 -19.34
CA ILE A 180 10.73 -7.13 -18.01
C ILE A 180 9.88 -5.99 -17.40
N VAL A 181 9.52 -5.02 -18.25
CA VAL A 181 8.60 -3.93 -17.91
C VAL A 181 7.38 -3.97 -18.83
N THR A 182 6.19 -3.95 -18.24
CA THR A 182 4.92 -4.01 -18.99
C THR A 182 3.88 -3.12 -18.31
N LYS A 183 2.86 -2.71 -19.07
CA LYS A 183 1.71 -2.02 -18.47
C LYS A 183 0.99 -2.98 -17.51
N SER A 184 0.33 -2.42 -16.50
CA SER A 184 -0.48 -3.22 -15.57
C SER A 184 -1.52 -4.02 -16.36
N LYS A 185 -1.72 -5.29 -15.99
CA LYS A 185 -2.81 -6.09 -16.55
C LYS A 185 -4.15 -5.43 -16.26
N THR A 186 -5.05 -5.44 -17.23
CA THR A 186 -6.44 -5.04 -17.00
C THR A 186 -7.12 -6.08 -16.12
N ARG A 187 -7.90 -5.61 -15.14
CA ARG A 187 -8.71 -6.46 -14.28
C ARG A 187 -10.11 -6.59 -14.89
N ASP A 188 -10.63 -7.81 -14.94
CA ASP A 188 -11.99 -8.13 -15.41
C ASP A 188 -12.80 -8.84 -14.30
N ARG A 189 -12.33 -8.71 -13.05
CA ARG A 189 -12.97 -9.26 -11.86
C ARG A 189 -14.26 -8.53 -11.58
N LEU A 190 -15.34 -9.29 -11.37
CA LEU A 190 -16.65 -8.78 -11.00
C LEU A 190 -17.19 -9.60 -9.82
N PRO A 191 -17.80 -8.95 -8.81
CA PRO A 191 -18.30 -9.64 -7.62
C PRO A 191 -19.46 -10.57 -7.99
N THR A 192 -19.56 -11.71 -7.32
CA THR A 192 -20.72 -12.61 -7.45
C THR A 192 -21.89 -12.12 -6.59
N SER A 193 -23.10 -12.60 -6.88
CA SER A 193 -24.27 -12.32 -6.03
C SER A 193 -24.03 -12.77 -4.57
N ASP A 194 -23.42 -13.93 -4.36
CA ASP A 194 -23.12 -14.46 -3.02
C ASP A 194 -22.09 -13.60 -2.28
N GLU A 195 -21.04 -13.13 -2.97
CA GLU A 195 -20.04 -12.22 -2.40
C GLU A 195 -20.68 -10.88 -2.01
N LEU A 196 -21.52 -10.31 -2.87
CA LEU A 196 -22.26 -9.08 -2.58
C LEU A 196 -23.23 -9.26 -1.41
N GLN A 197 -23.90 -10.42 -1.31
CA GLN A 197 -24.77 -10.74 -0.19
C GLN A 197 -23.97 -10.86 1.10
N ALA A 198 -22.87 -11.60 1.11
CA ALA A 198 -22.00 -11.78 2.27
C ALA A 198 -21.44 -10.44 2.77
N LEU A 199 -20.94 -9.59 1.86
CA LEU A 199 -20.48 -8.24 2.18
C LEU A 199 -21.61 -7.36 2.72
N THR A 200 -22.79 -7.40 2.11
CA THR A 200 -23.97 -6.64 2.57
C THR A 200 -24.34 -7.05 3.99
N THR A 201 -24.48 -8.35 4.26
CA THR A 201 -24.80 -8.89 5.59
C THR A 201 -23.74 -8.50 6.62
N HIS A 202 -22.45 -8.64 6.28
CA HIS A 202 -21.35 -8.27 7.16
C HIS A 202 -21.36 -6.78 7.53
N PHE A 203 -21.46 -5.90 6.53
CA PHE A 203 -21.47 -4.45 6.77
C PHE A 203 -22.75 -3.96 7.44
N TYR A 204 -23.90 -4.54 7.12
CA TYR A 204 -25.17 -4.22 7.78
C TYR A 204 -25.15 -4.65 9.25
N LYS A 205 -24.69 -5.86 9.56
CA LYS A 205 -24.50 -6.34 10.95
C LYS A 205 -23.59 -5.39 11.73
N ASN A 206 -22.45 -4.99 11.17
CA ASN A 206 -21.54 -4.05 11.83
C ASN A 206 -22.17 -2.67 12.03
N TRP A 207 -22.95 -2.20 11.05
CA TRP A 207 -23.71 -0.96 11.15
C TRP A 207 -24.75 -1.01 12.27
N MET A 208 -25.46 -2.12 12.43
CA MET A 208 -26.47 -2.26 13.48
C MET A 208 -25.86 -2.43 14.88
N ARG A 209 -24.68 -3.05 15.00
CA ARG A 209 -24.03 -3.31 16.30
C ARG A 209 -23.21 -2.14 16.83
N LYS A 210 -22.54 -1.38 15.95
CA LYS A 210 -21.56 -0.35 16.37
C LYS A 210 -22.08 1.04 16.03
N LYS A 211 -22.31 1.89 17.04
CA LYS A 211 -22.82 3.26 16.86
C LYS A 211 -21.95 4.09 15.90
N ARG A 212 -20.63 4.09 16.11
CA ARG A 212 -19.62 4.81 15.31
C ARG A 212 -19.03 3.99 14.14
N SER A 213 -19.85 3.19 13.47
CA SER A 213 -19.42 2.49 12.26
C SER A 213 -19.71 3.31 11.01
N VAL A 214 -18.96 3.05 9.94
CA VAL A 214 -19.21 3.59 8.61
C VAL A 214 -20.31 2.75 7.94
N PRO A 215 -21.31 3.33 7.26
CA PRO A 215 -22.37 2.60 6.57
C PRO A 215 -21.87 1.98 5.25
N MET A 216 -20.92 1.05 5.35
CA MET A 216 -20.22 0.45 4.20
C MET A 216 -21.16 -0.29 3.24
N HIS A 217 -22.26 -0.86 3.72
CA HIS A 217 -23.29 -1.47 2.87
C HIS A 217 -23.89 -0.41 1.92
N LEU A 218 -24.24 0.78 2.41
CA LEU A 218 -24.73 1.87 1.55
C LEU A 218 -23.66 2.38 0.60
N ILE A 219 -22.40 2.53 1.06
CA ILE A 219 -21.29 3.02 0.23
C ILE A 219 -20.98 2.05 -0.91
N MET A 220 -20.93 0.75 -0.62
CA MET A 220 -20.71 -0.30 -1.62
C MET A 220 -21.79 -0.29 -2.69
N TRP A 221 -23.07 -0.31 -2.30
CA TRP A 221 -24.17 -0.27 -3.25
C TRP A 221 -24.24 1.05 -4.01
N PHE A 222 -23.87 2.16 -3.38
CA PHE A 222 -23.77 3.45 -4.07
C PHE A 222 -22.67 3.44 -5.12
N ALA A 223 -21.52 2.81 -4.86
CA ALA A 223 -20.48 2.63 -5.87
C ALA A 223 -20.95 1.80 -7.07
N ILE A 224 -21.73 0.74 -6.81
CA ILE A 224 -22.30 -0.14 -7.84
C ILE A 224 -23.34 0.59 -8.70
N TYR A 225 -24.18 1.47 -8.14
CA TYR A 225 -25.18 2.19 -8.95
C TYR A 225 -24.67 3.49 -9.55
N SER A 226 -23.80 4.23 -8.87
CA SER A 226 -23.29 5.50 -9.39
C SER A 226 -22.07 5.35 -10.30
N GLY A 227 -21.41 4.18 -10.27
CA GLY A 227 -20.13 3.94 -10.95
C GLY A 227 -19.00 4.88 -10.52
N ARG A 228 -19.13 5.57 -9.38
CA ARG A 228 -18.13 6.53 -8.90
C ARG A 228 -16.88 5.83 -8.36
N ARG A 229 -15.73 6.52 -8.45
CA ARG A 229 -14.53 6.09 -7.73
C ARG A 229 -14.68 6.39 -6.24
N GLU A 230 -13.99 5.63 -5.42
CA GLU A 230 -14.01 5.77 -3.95
C GLU A 230 -13.74 7.21 -3.48
N ASP A 231 -12.70 7.84 -4.03
CA ASP A 231 -12.36 9.26 -3.74
C ASP A 231 -13.48 10.21 -4.17
N GLU A 232 -14.11 9.95 -5.32
CA GLU A 232 -15.23 10.76 -5.82
C GLU A 232 -16.42 10.64 -4.86
N ILE A 233 -16.77 9.43 -4.41
CA ILE A 233 -17.88 9.19 -3.46
C ILE A 233 -17.68 9.98 -2.16
N CYS A 234 -16.46 9.94 -1.60
CA CYS A 234 -16.14 10.59 -0.34
C CYS A 234 -16.00 12.13 -0.47
N SER A 235 -15.90 12.66 -1.69
CA SER A 235 -15.77 14.10 -1.96
C SER A 235 -17.03 14.75 -2.53
N LEU A 236 -18.08 13.99 -2.83
CA LEU A 236 -19.38 14.51 -3.27
C LEU A 236 -19.96 15.46 -2.23
N ARG A 237 -20.19 16.72 -2.64
CA ARG A 237 -20.76 17.75 -1.77
C ARG A 237 -22.26 17.82 -1.97
N LEU A 238 -23.03 17.92 -0.88
CA LEU A 238 -24.49 18.04 -0.93
C LEU A 238 -24.97 19.26 -1.75
N PRO A 239 -24.34 20.45 -1.68
CA PRO A 239 -24.74 21.59 -2.52
C PRO A 239 -24.52 21.39 -4.03
N ASP A 240 -23.71 20.39 -4.41
CA ASP A 240 -23.41 20.07 -5.81
C ASP A 240 -24.44 19.11 -6.43
N TYR A 241 -25.44 18.68 -5.66
CA TYR A 241 -26.53 17.84 -6.13
C TYR A 241 -27.64 18.70 -6.77
N ASP A 242 -27.83 18.51 -8.07
CA ASP A 242 -28.95 19.06 -8.82
C ASP A 242 -30.11 18.06 -8.84
N GLN A 243 -31.05 18.26 -7.92
CA GLN A 243 -32.24 17.43 -7.80
C GLN A 243 -33.20 17.58 -8.99
N HIS A 244 -33.24 18.73 -9.66
CA HIS A 244 -34.15 18.97 -10.78
C HIS A 244 -33.75 18.14 -12.00
N ASN A 245 -32.45 18.13 -12.31
CA ASN A 245 -31.92 17.43 -13.49
C ASN A 245 -31.38 16.03 -13.18
N THR A 246 -31.54 15.56 -11.93
CA THR A 246 -31.02 14.29 -11.40
C THR A 246 -29.53 14.07 -11.72
N GLN A 247 -28.74 15.13 -11.51
CA GLN A 247 -27.31 15.16 -11.79
C GLN A 247 -26.52 15.62 -10.57
N TRP A 248 -25.26 15.25 -10.49
CA TRP A 248 -24.39 15.68 -9.40
C TRP A 248 -23.02 16.07 -9.95
N LEU A 249 -22.55 17.26 -9.55
CA LEU A 249 -21.22 17.74 -9.91
C LEU A 249 -20.13 17.00 -9.12
N VAL A 250 -19.27 16.30 -9.84
CA VAL A 250 -17.99 15.79 -9.34
C VAL A 250 -16.93 16.86 -9.62
N ARG A 251 -16.37 17.41 -8.54
CA ARG A 251 -15.27 18.37 -8.63
C ARG A 251 -13.95 17.65 -8.79
N ASP A 252 -13.02 18.32 -9.47
CA ASP A 252 -11.67 17.87 -9.74
C ASP A 252 -11.58 16.39 -10.16
N ALA A 253 -12.41 16.01 -11.13
CA ALA A 253 -12.47 14.65 -11.63
C ALA A 253 -11.10 14.24 -12.20
N LYS A 254 -10.68 13.02 -11.86
CA LYS A 254 -9.34 12.52 -12.19
C LYS A 254 -9.10 12.48 -13.70
N HIS A 255 -8.12 13.26 -14.16
CA HIS A 255 -7.64 13.29 -15.56
C HIS A 255 -6.13 13.06 -15.63
N PRO A 256 -5.59 12.45 -16.71
CA PRO A 256 -4.15 12.27 -16.89
C PRO A 256 -3.34 13.57 -16.85
N ASP A 257 -3.91 14.65 -17.36
CA ASP A 257 -3.23 15.96 -17.48
C ASP A 257 -3.42 16.87 -16.25
N GLY A 258 -4.07 16.37 -15.19
CA GLY A 258 -4.36 17.12 -13.97
C GLY A 258 -5.85 17.16 -13.65
N SER A 259 -6.18 17.01 -12.36
CA SER A 259 -7.57 16.99 -11.90
C SER A 259 -8.13 18.38 -11.59
N GLU A 260 -7.29 19.35 -11.28
CA GLU A 260 -7.71 20.68 -10.84
C GLU A 260 -8.57 21.39 -11.91
N GLY A 261 -9.75 21.86 -11.50
CA GLY A 261 -10.69 22.55 -12.39
C GLY A 261 -11.48 21.62 -13.32
N ASN A 262 -11.20 20.31 -13.34
CA ASN A 262 -11.91 19.36 -14.18
C ASN A 262 -13.25 18.95 -13.53
N HIS A 263 -14.24 19.83 -13.57
CA HIS A 263 -15.56 19.59 -12.98
C HIS A 263 -16.49 18.90 -13.99
N LYS A 264 -17.21 17.86 -13.55
CA LYS A 264 -18.10 17.07 -14.41
C LYS A 264 -19.38 16.67 -13.72
N TYR A 265 -20.52 16.84 -14.40
CA TYR A 265 -21.79 16.31 -13.95
C TYR A 265 -21.94 14.85 -14.37
N PHE A 266 -22.35 13.99 -13.43
CA PHE A 266 -22.83 12.65 -13.76
C PHE A 266 -24.35 12.54 -13.54
N HIS A 267 -25.00 11.74 -14.37
CA HIS A 267 -26.44 11.46 -14.25
C HIS A 267 -26.69 10.34 -13.23
N MET A 268 -27.75 10.48 -12.45
CA MET A 268 -28.16 9.50 -11.46
C MET A 268 -29.45 8.80 -11.86
N GLU A 269 -29.37 7.49 -11.92
CA GLU A 269 -30.52 6.61 -12.08
C GLU A 269 -31.32 6.47 -10.77
N PRO A 270 -32.61 6.05 -10.84
CA PRO A 270 -33.49 5.99 -9.67
C PRO A 270 -32.91 5.21 -8.47
N LYS A 271 -32.17 4.13 -8.72
CA LYS A 271 -31.51 3.34 -7.66
C LYS A 271 -30.41 4.12 -6.93
N THR A 272 -29.66 4.95 -7.66
CA THR A 272 -28.65 5.84 -7.06
C THR A 272 -29.34 6.89 -6.19
N ILE A 273 -30.40 7.54 -6.70
CA ILE A 273 -31.18 8.55 -5.97
C ILE A 273 -31.78 7.97 -4.68
N MET A 274 -32.32 6.76 -4.74
CA MET A 274 -32.82 6.05 -3.55
C MET A 274 -31.73 5.91 -2.48
N LEU A 275 -30.49 5.53 -2.85
CA LEU A 275 -29.39 5.41 -1.89
C LEU A 275 -28.96 6.77 -1.32
N VAL A 276 -28.99 7.85 -2.11
CA VAL A 276 -28.80 9.21 -1.58
C VAL A 276 -29.83 9.49 -0.48
N GLY A 277 -31.09 9.13 -0.70
CA GLY A 277 -32.13 9.21 0.32
C GLY A 277 -31.81 8.41 1.60
N LYS A 278 -31.22 7.22 1.47
CA LYS A 278 -30.80 6.39 2.63
C LYS A 278 -29.67 7.03 3.43
N PHE A 279 -28.70 7.68 2.77
CA PHE A 279 -27.66 8.47 3.46
C PHE A 279 -28.22 9.70 4.17
N MET A 280 -29.24 10.33 3.58
CA MET A 280 -29.89 11.53 4.11
C MET A 280 -30.97 11.24 5.16
N ASN A 281 -31.29 9.98 5.42
CA ASN A 281 -32.15 9.61 6.55
C ASN A 281 -31.57 10.19 7.85
N LYS A 282 -32.43 10.79 8.68
CA LYS A 282 -32.05 11.49 9.92
C LYS A 282 -31.12 10.67 10.83
N GLU A 283 -31.40 9.38 11.00
CA GLU A 283 -30.60 8.51 11.86
C GLU A 283 -29.23 8.21 11.24
N THR A 284 -29.20 7.79 9.97
CA THR A 284 -27.97 7.56 9.22
C THR A 284 -27.11 8.81 9.23
N ARG A 285 -27.68 9.96 8.84
CA ARG A 285 -26.97 11.23 8.73
C ARG A 285 -26.33 11.63 10.05
N LYS A 286 -27.09 11.56 11.15
CA LYS A 286 -26.56 11.85 12.49
C LYS A 286 -25.34 10.99 12.82
N ARG A 287 -25.44 9.67 12.60
CA ARG A 287 -24.35 8.73 12.92
C ARG A 287 -23.09 8.97 12.10
N VAL A 288 -23.21 9.29 10.81
CA VAL A 288 -22.02 9.54 9.98
C VAL A 288 -21.37 10.89 10.35
N LEU A 289 -22.16 11.90 10.74
CA LEU A 289 -21.61 13.18 11.22
C LEU A 289 -20.86 13.05 12.55
N GLU A 290 -21.25 12.12 13.42
CA GLU A 290 -20.52 11.79 14.66
C GLU A 290 -19.10 11.25 14.41
N LEU A 291 -18.74 10.91 13.15
CA LEU A 291 -17.39 10.46 12.77
C LEU A 291 -16.38 11.62 12.59
N GLY A 292 -16.83 12.89 12.66
CA GLY A 292 -15.94 14.06 12.73
C GLY A 292 -15.48 14.65 11.39
N TYR A 293 -16.18 14.36 10.29
CA TYR A 293 -15.88 14.90 8.96
C TYR A 293 -16.90 15.96 8.51
N SER A 294 -16.63 16.63 7.38
CA SER A 294 -17.43 17.78 6.92
C SER A 294 -18.90 17.43 6.64
N GLU A 295 -19.81 18.15 7.29
CA GLU A 295 -21.27 18.05 7.05
C GLU A 295 -21.71 18.44 5.64
N LYS A 296 -20.83 19.00 4.82
CA LYS A 296 -21.11 19.35 3.43
C LYS A 296 -21.00 18.14 2.50
N LEU A 297 -20.43 17.02 2.93
CA LEU A 297 -20.23 15.82 2.12
C LEU A 297 -21.41 14.86 2.24
N LEU A 298 -21.72 14.13 1.17
CA LEU A 298 -22.70 13.03 1.20
C LEU A 298 -22.22 11.92 2.16
N VAL A 299 -20.98 11.46 1.94
CA VAL A 299 -20.30 10.46 2.76
C VAL A 299 -19.10 11.12 3.45
N PRO A 300 -19.29 11.69 4.65
CA PRO A 300 -18.22 12.36 5.39
C PRO A 300 -17.33 11.31 6.06
N VAL A 301 -16.50 10.63 5.27
CA VAL A 301 -15.55 9.59 5.69
C VAL A 301 -14.28 9.71 4.83
N ASN A 302 -13.12 9.37 5.39
CA ASN A 302 -11.87 9.32 4.63
C ASN A 302 -11.86 8.12 3.66
N THR A 303 -11.49 8.34 2.40
CA THR A 303 -11.28 7.29 1.40
C THR A 303 -10.43 6.13 1.96
N ALA A 304 -9.31 6.39 2.61
CA ALA A 304 -8.44 5.34 3.15
C ALA A 304 -9.19 4.39 4.12
N THR A 305 -10.17 4.90 4.86
CA THR A 305 -11.02 4.11 5.76
C THR A 305 -11.93 3.17 4.98
N VAL A 306 -12.58 3.66 3.92
CA VAL A 306 -13.45 2.85 3.05
C VAL A 306 -12.67 1.69 2.43
N SER A 307 -11.49 1.99 1.87
CA SER A 307 -10.61 1.01 1.23
C SER A 307 -10.16 -0.06 2.21
N THR A 308 -9.75 0.36 3.40
CA THR A 308 -9.30 -0.53 4.48
C THR A 308 -10.44 -1.43 4.96
N TYR A 309 -11.63 -0.87 5.18
CA TYR A 309 -12.79 -1.63 5.66
C TYR A 309 -13.26 -2.65 4.62
N PHE A 310 -13.29 -2.27 3.35
CA PHE A 310 -13.63 -3.19 2.27
C PHE A 310 -12.62 -4.33 2.15
N THR A 311 -11.33 -4.00 2.14
CA THR A 311 -10.25 -5.01 2.05
C THR A 311 -10.28 -5.99 3.23
N ARG A 312 -10.48 -5.49 4.46
CA ARG A 312 -10.59 -6.34 5.66
C ARG A 312 -11.83 -7.22 5.60
N ALA A 313 -12.97 -6.70 5.15
CA ALA A 313 -14.18 -7.50 5.01
C ALA A 313 -14.00 -8.62 3.98
N CYS A 314 -13.39 -8.34 2.81
CA CYS A 314 -13.06 -9.39 1.84
C CYS A 314 -12.18 -10.47 2.47
N SER A 315 -11.12 -10.09 3.19
CA SER A 315 -10.23 -11.04 3.86
C SER A 315 -10.96 -11.88 4.91
N GLN A 316 -11.81 -11.28 5.74
CA GLN A 316 -12.59 -11.98 6.77
C GLN A 316 -13.64 -12.94 6.19
N LEU A 317 -14.14 -12.65 4.99
CA LEU A 317 -15.14 -13.47 4.30
C LEU A 317 -14.52 -14.47 3.32
N GLY A 318 -13.19 -14.56 3.24
CA GLY A 318 -12.50 -15.44 2.29
C GLY A 318 -12.70 -15.04 0.82
N ILE A 319 -13.03 -13.77 0.55
CA ILE A 319 -13.25 -13.27 -0.81
C ILE A 319 -11.90 -12.93 -1.43
N GLU A 320 -11.50 -13.72 -2.43
CA GLU A 320 -10.23 -13.57 -3.12
C GLU A 320 -10.28 -12.54 -4.26
N ASP A 321 -9.20 -11.77 -4.35
CA ASP A 321 -8.90 -10.81 -5.42
C ASP A 321 -10.04 -9.82 -5.75
N LEU A 322 -10.87 -9.41 -4.79
CA LEU A 322 -11.88 -8.37 -4.97
C LEU A 322 -11.45 -7.04 -4.34
N ARG A 323 -11.46 -5.96 -5.12
CA ARG A 323 -11.13 -4.59 -4.68
C ARG A 323 -12.34 -3.69 -4.79
N PHE A 324 -12.38 -2.63 -3.99
CA PHE A 324 -13.46 -1.62 -4.06
C PHE A 324 -13.58 -1.01 -5.48
N HIS A 325 -12.46 -0.84 -6.18
CA HIS A 325 -12.48 -0.34 -7.56
C HIS A 325 -13.21 -1.26 -8.55
N ASP A 326 -13.25 -2.57 -8.28
CA ASP A 326 -13.95 -3.53 -9.14
C ASP A 326 -15.49 -3.29 -9.11
N LEU A 327 -16.02 -2.60 -8.07
CA LEU A 327 -17.43 -2.19 -8.01
C LEU A 327 -17.83 -1.19 -9.11
N ARG A 328 -16.88 -0.36 -9.56
CA ARG A 328 -17.11 0.54 -10.70
C ARG A 328 -17.16 -0.24 -12.02
N HIS A 329 -16.40 -1.32 -12.12
CA HIS A 329 -16.50 -2.23 -13.26
C HIS A 329 -17.86 -2.95 -13.26
N GLU A 330 -18.33 -3.35 -12.07
CA GLU A 330 -19.67 -3.93 -11.89
C GLU A 330 -20.76 -2.93 -12.30
N ALA A 331 -20.67 -1.67 -11.88
CA ALA A 331 -21.60 -0.62 -12.30
C ALA A 331 -21.73 -0.51 -13.82
N ALA A 332 -20.59 -0.34 -14.51
CA ALA A 332 -20.57 -0.21 -15.97
C ALA A 332 -21.08 -1.47 -16.67
N THR A 333 -20.79 -2.65 -16.11
CA THR A 333 -21.31 -3.93 -16.60
C THR A 333 -22.83 -3.99 -16.46
N ARG A 334 -23.38 -3.62 -15.29
CA ARG A 334 -24.83 -3.65 -15.03
C ARG A 334 -25.62 -2.80 -16.02
N TYR A 335 -25.15 -1.59 -16.26
CA TYR A 335 -25.78 -0.68 -17.21
C TYR A 335 -25.66 -1.16 -18.66
N ALA A 336 -24.52 -1.74 -19.03
CA ALA A 336 -24.36 -2.35 -20.35
C ALA A 336 -25.32 -3.53 -20.56
N GLU A 337 -25.50 -4.38 -19.55
CA GLU A 337 -26.48 -5.48 -19.56
C GLU A 337 -27.93 -5.00 -19.63
N GLU A 338 -28.22 -3.81 -19.11
CA GLU A 338 -29.51 -3.13 -19.20
C GLU A 338 -29.72 -2.43 -20.56
N GLY A 339 -28.75 -2.52 -21.48
CA GLY A 339 -28.87 -2.00 -22.84
C GLY A 339 -28.48 -0.53 -22.99
N PHE A 340 -27.80 0.06 -22.00
CA PHE A 340 -27.33 1.44 -22.11
C PHE A 340 -26.29 1.57 -23.23
N THR A 341 -26.49 2.57 -24.07
CA THR A 341 -25.51 2.95 -25.10
C THR A 341 -24.26 3.53 -24.45
N ILE A 342 -23.15 3.53 -25.18
CA ILE A 342 -21.88 4.04 -24.67
C ILE A 342 -21.97 5.52 -24.23
N PRO A 343 -22.63 6.43 -24.98
CA PRO A 343 -22.85 7.80 -24.49
C PRO A 343 -23.61 7.87 -23.16
N GLN A 344 -24.65 7.06 -22.97
CA GLN A 344 -25.39 7.01 -21.69
C GLN A 344 -24.53 6.43 -20.55
N LEU A 345 -23.72 5.41 -20.85
CA LEU A 345 -22.72 4.92 -19.90
C LEU A 345 -21.70 6.00 -19.53
N GLN A 346 -21.31 6.87 -20.46
CA GLN A 346 -20.39 7.97 -20.20
C GLN A 346 -21.00 9.02 -19.27
N THR A 347 -22.29 9.36 -19.44
CA THR A 347 -22.97 10.31 -18.56
C THR A 347 -23.10 9.78 -17.13
N ILE A 348 -23.20 8.47 -16.94
CA ILE A 348 -23.29 7.88 -15.60
C ILE A 348 -21.90 7.63 -15.00
N THR A 349 -20.97 7.06 -15.77
CA THR A 349 -19.67 6.58 -15.26
C THR A 349 -18.52 7.59 -15.46
N LEU A 350 -18.70 8.66 -16.24
CA LEU A 350 -17.65 9.66 -16.55
C LEU A 350 -16.35 9.06 -17.09
N HIS A 351 -16.43 8.01 -17.90
CA HIS A 351 -15.27 7.55 -18.65
C HIS A 351 -15.08 8.41 -19.90
N GLU A 352 -13.89 8.98 -20.08
CA GLU A 352 -13.58 9.83 -21.23
C GLU A 352 -13.13 9.02 -22.44
N SER A 353 -12.33 7.97 -22.21
CA SER A 353 -11.76 7.19 -23.30
C SER A 353 -12.68 6.06 -23.74
N TRP A 354 -12.98 6.03 -25.03
CA TRP A 354 -13.61 4.88 -25.69
C TRP A 354 -12.89 3.57 -25.40
N ASN A 355 -11.55 3.57 -25.33
CA ASN A 355 -10.78 2.35 -25.08
C ASN A 355 -11.10 1.73 -23.71
N THR A 356 -11.51 2.52 -22.73
CA THR A 356 -11.94 2.02 -21.41
C THR A 356 -13.33 1.41 -21.47
N LEU A 357 -14.21 1.97 -22.32
CA LEU A 357 -15.61 1.53 -22.44
C LEU A 357 -15.84 0.44 -23.49
N LYS A 358 -14.92 0.24 -24.43
CA LYS A 358 -15.03 -0.73 -25.53
C LYS A 358 -15.38 -2.15 -25.06
N ARG A 359 -14.93 -2.52 -23.86
CA ARG A 359 -15.23 -3.82 -23.24
C ARG A 359 -16.71 -4.05 -22.92
N TYR A 360 -17.50 -2.98 -22.84
CA TYR A 360 -18.93 -3.06 -22.48
C TYR A 360 -19.85 -3.17 -23.71
N VAL A 361 -19.33 -3.00 -24.93
CA VAL A 361 -20.15 -2.89 -26.15
C VAL A 361 -20.84 -4.21 -26.54
N ASN A 362 -20.27 -5.36 -26.17
CA ASN A 362 -20.74 -6.69 -26.60
C ASN A 362 -20.89 -7.66 -25.42
N LEU A 363 -21.36 -7.17 -24.26
CA LEU A 363 -21.58 -8.02 -23.10
C LEU A 363 -22.88 -8.82 -23.25
N LYS A 364 -22.79 -10.14 -23.07
CA LYS A 364 -23.97 -10.98 -22.87
C LYS A 364 -24.45 -10.81 -21.43
N LYS A 365 -25.78 -10.70 -21.26
CA LYS A 365 -26.41 -10.65 -19.94
C LYS A 365 -26.03 -11.87 -19.11
N ARG A 366 -25.57 -11.65 -17.88
CA ARG A 366 -25.17 -12.71 -16.95
C ARG A 366 -26.40 -13.33 -16.30
N GLY A 367 -26.83 -14.49 -16.78
CA GLY A 367 -27.88 -15.32 -16.16
C GLY A 367 -29.20 -14.58 -15.89
N ASP A 368 -30.14 -15.28 -15.26
CA ASP A 368 -31.48 -14.73 -14.99
C ASP A 368 -31.56 -13.93 -13.67
N HIS A 369 -30.64 -14.15 -12.73
CA HIS A 369 -30.70 -13.53 -11.40
C HIS A 369 -29.43 -12.74 -11.04
N ARG A 370 -29.59 -11.43 -10.86
CA ARG A 370 -28.55 -10.48 -10.46
C ARG A 370 -29.00 -9.76 -9.19
N LEU A 371 -28.26 -9.95 -8.10
CA LEU A 371 -28.62 -9.40 -6.78
C LEU A 371 -28.73 -7.87 -6.82
N ASP A 372 -29.80 -7.36 -6.20
CA ASP A 372 -30.07 -5.93 -6.07
C ASP A 372 -30.09 -5.51 -4.60
N PHE A 373 -29.90 -4.21 -4.33
CA PHE A 373 -29.82 -3.66 -2.97
C PHE A 373 -31.02 -4.02 -2.11
N ALA A 374 -32.24 -3.92 -2.64
CA ALA A 374 -33.46 -4.18 -1.87
C ALA A 374 -33.52 -5.64 -1.39
N GLU A 375 -33.18 -6.58 -2.28
CA GLU A 375 -33.10 -8.00 -1.97
C GLU A 375 -31.98 -8.28 -0.97
N ALA A 376 -30.78 -7.75 -1.23
CA ALA A 376 -29.63 -7.95 -0.37
C ALA A 376 -29.85 -7.45 1.05
N MET A 377 -30.51 -6.30 1.18
CA MET A 377 -30.92 -5.72 2.46
C MET A 377 -32.01 -6.53 3.12
N SER A 378 -33.02 -7.02 2.40
CA SER A 378 -34.07 -7.89 2.97
C SER A 378 -33.45 -9.13 3.61
N VAL A 379 -32.49 -9.77 2.96
CA VAL A 379 -31.77 -10.93 3.50
C VAL A 379 -30.89 -10.54 4.70
N ALA A 380 -30.16 -9.42 4.61
CA ALA A 380 -29.30 -8.95 5.70
C ALA A 380 -30.10 -8.55 6.96
N GLU A 381 -31.23 -7.87 6.77
CA GLU A 381 -32.19 -7.49 7.81
C GLU A 381 -32.83 -8.72 8.42
N GLY A 382 -33.30 -9.67 7.61
CA GLY A 382 -33.83 -10.95 8.09
C GLY A 382 -32.81 -11.74 8.88
N SER A 383 -31.58 -11.87 8.38
CA SER A 383 -30.47 -12.53 9.08
C SER A 383 -30.17 -11.86 10.42
N TYR A 384 -30.10 -10.52 10.45
CA TYR A 384 -29.89 -9.77 11.68
C TYR A 384 -31.05 -9.95 12.67
N ASN A 385 -32.29 -9.86 12.19
CA ASN A 385 -33.46 -9.98 13.04
C ASN A 385 -33.60 -11.38 13.64
N ASN A 386 -33.37 -12.43 12.85
CA ASN A 386 -33.52 -13.82 13.29
C ASN A 386 -32.40 -14.26 14.24
N HIS A 387 -31.15 -13.81 14.04
CA HIS A 387 -30.01 -14.28 14.81
C HIS A 387 -29.55 -13.30 15.91
N PHE A 388 -29.90 -12.02 15.83
CA PHE A 388 -29.34 -10.97 16.69
C PHE A 388 -30.37 -10.08 17.38
N LYS A 389 -31.68 -10.12 17.03
CA LYS A 389 -32.72 -9.32 17.72
C LYS A 389 -33.16 -9.91 19.05
N GLU A 390 -33.15 -11.24 19.20
CA GLU A 390 -33.47 -11.91 20.47
C GLU A 390 -32.28 -11.90 21.45
N TRP A 391 -31.06 -12.04 20.93
CA TRP A 391 -29.81 -11.84 21.69
C TRP A 391 -29.63 -10.40 22.24
N ASN A 392 -30.42 -9.45 21.74
CA ASN A 392 -30.34 -8.01 22.06
C ASN A 392 -31.05 -7.60 23.37
N LYS A 393 -31.85 -8.48 24.01
CA LYS A 393 -32.39 -8.18 25.36
C LYS A 393 -31.37 -8.45 26.45
N THR A 394 -30.58 -9.51 26.32
CA THR A 394 -29.47 -9.85 27.22
C THR A 394 -28.23 -9.00 26.93
N GLN A 395 -27.93 -8.70 25.65
CA GLN A 395 -26.81 -7.82 25.30
C GLN A 395 -27.03 -6.33 25.57
N ARG A 396 -28.22 -5.85 25.97
CA ARG A 396 -28.32 -4.45 26.49
C ARG A 396 -27.70 -4.32 27.87
N ASN A 397 -27.71 -5.39 28.67
CA ASN A 397 -27.00 -5.44 29.95
C ASN A 397 -25.49 -5.68 29.75
N ILE A 398 -25.09 -6.34 28.66
CA ILE A 398 -23.66 -6.54 28.30
C ILE A 398 -23.11 -5.32 27.56
N ALA A 399 -23.89 -4.62 26.74
CA ALA A 399 -23.45 -3.41 26.02
C ALA A 399 -23.36 -2.18 26.93
N SER A 400 -24.08 -2.12 28.06
CA SER A 400 -23.77 -1.16 29.12
C SER A 400 -22.46 -1.49 29.84
N ILE A 401 -22.03 -2.76 29.85
CA ILE A 401 -20.72 -3.19 30.37
C ILE A 401 -19.60 -2.87 29.35
N ASP A 402 -19.84 -3.10 28.05
CA ASP A 402 -18.88 -2.83 26.97
C ASP A 402 -18.76 -1.33 26.61
N THR A 403 -19.77 -0.50 26.92
CA THR A 403 -19.64 0.96 26.81
C THR A 403 -19.08 1.63 28.06
N PHE A 404 -18.94 0.87 29.16
CA PHE A 404 -18.21 1.28 30.35
C PHE A 404 -16.69 1.13 30.19
N GLU A 405 -16.24 0.14 29.39
CA GLU A 405 -14.82 -0.11 29.07
C GLU A 405 -14.10 1.08 28.38
N ALA A 406 -14.83 2.08 27.88
CA ALA A 406 -14.24 3.24 27.21
C ALA A 406 -14.00 4.47 28.10
N PHE A 407 -14.38 4.50 29.39
CA PHE A 407 -13.91 5.56 30.30
C PHE A 407 -14.05 5.27 31.81
N GLU A 408 -14.60 4.12 32.23
CA GLU A 408 -14.50 3.68 33.62
C GLU A 408 -13.78 2.35 33.67
N MET A 409 -12.52 2.41 34.10
CA MET A 409 -11.80 1.20 34.40
C MET A 409 -12.47 0.49 35.57
N SER A 410 -12.92 -0.74 35.34
CA SER A 410 -13.51 -1.55 36.39
C SER A 410 -12.56 -1.62 37.59
N GLN A 411 -13.06 -1.34 38.79
CA GLN A 411 -12.35 -1.55 40.06
C GLN A 411 -12.17 -3.05 40.39
N ASP A 412 -12.53 -3.94 39.46
CA ASP A 412 -12.51 -5.38 39.68
C ASP A 412 -11.08 -5.90 39.53
N GLU A 413 -10.34 -5.86 40.65
CA GLU A 413 -9.05 -6.53 40.81
C GLU A 413 -9.23 -8.04 41.08
N THR A 414 -10.47 -8.54 41.16
CA THR A 414 -10.73 -9.95 41.49
C THR A 414 -10.44 -10.82 40.27
N ILE A 415 -9.35 -11.58 40.35
CA ILE A 415 -8.98 -12.56 39.33
C ILE A 415 -9.90 -13.78 39.44
N VAL A 416 -10.73 -14.02 38.42
CA VAL A 416 -11.55 -15.22 38.31
C VAL A 416 -11.18 -15.94 37.02
N VAL A 417 -10.59 -17.12 37.18
CA VAL A 417 -10.07 -17.95 36.11
C VAL A 417 -10.46 -19.41 36.36
N PRO A 418 -10.56 -20.25 35.31
CA PRO A 418 -11.06 -21.62 35.44
C PRO A 418 -10.14 -22.57 36.22
N TYR A 419 -8.85 -22.24 36.35
CA TYR A 419 -7.86 -23.11 36.99
C TYR A 419 -7.11 -22.38 38.10
N LYS A 420 -6.86 -23.08 39.21
CA LYS A 420 -6.24 -22.51 40.40
C LYS A 420 -4.77 -22.17 40.16
N PHE A 421 -4.05 -22.97 39.36
CA PHE A 421 -2.67 -22.66 38.99
C PHE A 421 -2.53 -21.32 38.23
N LEU A 422 -3.53 -20.95 37.42
CA LEU A 422 -3.55 -19.66 36.72
C LEU A 422 -3.79 -18.52 37.69
N GLU A 423 -4.73 -18.70 38.62
CA GLU A 423 -5.04 -17.68 39.64
C GLU A 423 -3.79 -17.36 40.46
N ILE A 424 -3.04 -18.39 40.88
CA ILE A 424 -1.79 -18.23 41.62
C ILE A 424 -0.77 -17.43 40.81
N GLN A 425 -0.55 -17.81 39.55
CA GLN A 425 0.48 -17.19 38.72
C GLN A 425 0.14 -15.78 38.27
N ILE A 426 -1.12 -15.50 37.96
CA ILE A 426 -1.59 -14.14 37.66
C ILE A 426 -1.35 -13.24 38.88
N ASN A 427 -1.69 -13.72 40.08
CA ASN A 427 -1.44 -12.97 41.31
C ASN A 427 0.06 -12.78 41.57
N THR A 428 0.91 -13.78 41.29
CA THR A 428 2.38 -13.63 41.37
C THR A 428 2.89 -12.56 40.41
N PHE A 429 2.46 -12.58 39.14
CA PHE A 429 2.80 -11.57 38.15
C PHE A 429 2.40 -10.17 38.60
N ILE A 430 1.17 -10.01 39.12
CA ILE A 430 0.67 -8.73 39.61
C ILE A 430 1.55 -8.23 40.77
N GLU A 431 1.85 -9.06 41.76
CA GLU A 431 2.65 -8.65 42.91
C GLU A 431 4.08 -8.25 42.54
N GLU A 432 4.73 -9.00 41.62
CA GLU A 432 6.06 -8.67 41.11
C GLU A 432 6.10 -7.31 40.39
N HIS A 433 5.07 -7.01 39.60
CA HIS A 433 5.06 -5.87 38.69
C HIS A 433 4.37 -4.62 39.27
N LYS A 434 3.52 -4.78 40.29
CA LYS A 434 2.87 -3.69 41.02
C LYS A 434 3.87 -2.83 41.80
N GLN A 435 5.02 -3.38 42.19
CA GLN A 435 6.10 -2.64 42.88
C GLN A 435 7.27 -2.23 41.95
N ASN A 436 7.28 -2.70 40.70
CA ASN A 436 8.38 -2.44 39.78
C ASN A 436 8.25 -1.06 39.11
N LYS A 437 9.06 -0.09 39.57
CA LYS A 437 9.07 1.30 39.08
C LYS A 437 9.31 1.41 37.57
N TYR A 438 10.12 0.53 36.98
CA TYR A 438 10.38 0.53 35.55
C TYR A 438 9.18 0.02 34.76
N PHE A 439 8.57 -1.08 35.21
CA PHE A 439 7.36 -1.65 34.62
C PHE A 439 6.20 -0.64 34.64
N ILE A 440 5.95 -0.04 35.80
CA ILE A 440 4.92 0.99 35.98
C ILE A 440 5.19 2.19 35.05
N ARG A 441 6.44 2.65 34.94
CA ARG A 441 6.78 3.77 34.03
C ARG A 441 6.55 3.41 32.56
N LYS A 442 6.91 2.20 32.16
CA LYS A 442 6.88 1.74 30.76
C LYS A 442 5.45 1.43 30.29
N HIS A 443 4.66 0.75 31.11
CA HIS A 443 3.36 0.20 30.73
C HIS A 443 2.16 0.94 31.36
N VAL A 444 2.28 1.51 32.57
CA VAL A 444 1.14 2.05 33.34
C VAL A 444 1.05 3.58 33.28
N LYS A 445 2.17 4.30 33.42
CA LYS A 445 2.19 5.78 33.62
C LYS A 445 1.65 6.58 32.42
N LYS A 446 1.62 5.99 31.22
CA LYS A 446 1.05 6.60 30.01
C LYS A 446 -0.48 6.56 29.98
N LEU A 447 -1.10 5.68 30.76
CA LEU A 447 -2.53 5.37 30.68
C LEU A 447 -3.40 6.10 31.73
N GLN A 448 -2.78 6.82 32.67
CA GLN A 448 -3.46 7.64 33.70
C GLN A 448 -4.60 6.92 34.45
N THR A 449 -4.33 5.69 34.90
CA THR A 449 -5.32 4.84 35.59
C THR A 449 -4.90 4.47 37.01
N GLU A 450 -5.87 4.33 37.91
CA GLU A 450 -5.72 3.82 39.26
C GLU A 450 -5.68 2.28 39.35
N TYR A 451 -6.15 1.56 38.33
CA TYR A 451 -6.31 0.09 38.34
C TYR A 451 -5.60 -0.62 37.17
N PRO A 452 -4.25 -0.57 37.09
CA PRO A 452 -3.52 -1.07 35.94
C PRO A 452 -3.64 -2.58 35.67
N PHE A 453 -4.06 -3.36 36.65
CA PHE A 453 -4.17 -4.83 36.55
C PHE A 453 -5.62 -5.33 36.58
N ALA A 454 -6.59 -4.48 36.22
CA ALA A 454 -8.00 -4.88 36.16
C ALA A 454 -8.20 -6.07 35.20
N TRP A 455 -9.01 -7.05 35.61
CA TRP A 455 -9.22 -8.32 34.90
C TRP A 455 -10.61 -8.44 34.30
N ASN A 456 -10.70 -8.79 33.02
CA ASN A 456 -11.96 -9.05 32.33
C ASN A 456 -12.33 -10.53 32.49
N LYS A 457 -13.33 -10.81 33.34
CA LYS A 457 -13.81 -12.17 33.64
C LYS A 457 -14.44 -12.87 32.43
N GLU A 458 -15.11 -12.13 31.55
CA GLU A 458 -15.78 -12.71 30.37
C GLU A 458 -14.79 -13.08 29.26
N LYS A 459 -13.78 -12.23 29.04
CA LYS A 459 -12.76 -12.43 28.00
C LYS A 459 -11.55 -13.21 28.49
N GLN A 460 -11.41 -13.41 29.80
CA GLN A 460 -10.29 -14.12 30.43
C GLN A 460 -8.93 -13.46 30.11
N GLU A 461 -8.88 -12.13 30.13
CA GLU A 461 -7.69 -11.32 29.83
C GLU A 461 -7.66 -10.03 30.68
N PHE A 462 -6.50 -9.38 30.79
CA PHE A 462 -6.41 -8.03 31.37
C PHE A 462 -7.07 -6.99 30.46
N TYR A 463 -7.80 -6.02 31.03
CA TYR A 463 -8.43 -4.95 30.25
C TYR A 463 -7.40 -4.09 29.48
N ILE A 464 -6.21 -3.93 30.04
CA ILE A 464 -5.13 -3.17 29.41
C ILE A 464 -4.29 -4.12 28.55
N LYS A 465 -4.33 -3.90 27.24
CA LYS A 465 -3.63 -4.72 26.26
C LYS A 465 -2.12 -4.80 26.49
N GLU A 466 -1.47 -3.70 26.88
CA GLU A 466 -0.04 -3.69 27.18
C GLU A 466 0.32 -4.53 28.41
N ILE A 467 -0.60 -4.68 29.36
CA ILE A 467 -0.44 -5.52 30.55
C ILE A 467 -0.71 -6.98 30.20
N GLN A 468 -1.72 -7.25 29.36
CA GLN A 468 -1.98 -8.58 28.81
C GLN A 468 -0.76 -9.13 28.06
N ILE A 469 -0.13 -8.33 27.19
CA ILE A 469 1.08 -8.76 26.47
C ILE A 469 2.23 -9.04 27.45
N ALA A 470 2.41 -8.20 28.47
CA ALA A 470 3.46 -8.40 29.46
C ALA A 470 3.23 -9.65 30.33
N TRP A 471 1.97 -9.95 30.65
CA TRP A 471 1.58 -11.20 31.31
C TRP A 471 1.91 -12.41 30.43
N GLU A 472 1.58 -12.35 29.14
CA GLU A 472 1.86 -13.44 28.20
C GLU A 472 3.37 -13.72 28.08
N ASP A 473 4.18 -12.68 27.98
CA ASP A 473 5.64 -12.79 27.95
C ASP A 473 6.17 -13.38 29.27
N TRP A 474 5.67 -12.91 30.42
CA TRP A 474 6.08 -13.40 31.73
C TRP A 474 5.73 -14.88 31.93
N PHE A 475 4.52 -15.29 31.55
CA PHE A 475 4.06 -16.68 31.68
C PHE A 475 4.84 -17.61 30.74
N ALA A 476 5.22 -17.16 29.55
CA ALA A 476 6.06 -17.96 28.65
C ALA A 476 7.43 -18.31 29.29
N ASP A 477 8.00 -17.37 30.05
CA ASP A 477 9.33 -17.51 30.66
C ASP A 477 9.30 -18.21 32.04
N HIS A 478 8.24 -18.00 32.83
CA HIS A 478 8.17 -18.41 34.25
C HIS A 478 6.99 -19.35 34.56
N GLY A 479 6.05 -19.49 33.64
CA GLY A 479 4.77 -20.16 33.88
C GLY A 479 4.89 -21.67 34.02
N GLN A 480 4.11 -22.23 34.95
CA GLN A 480 4.02 -23.67 35.18
C GLN A 480 2.57 -24.15 35.11
N VAL A 481 2.30 -25.11 34.23
CA VAL A 481 0.95 -25.68 34.09
C VAL A 481 0.80 -26.84 35.08
N ALA A 482 -0.17 -26.74 35.99
CA ALA A 482 -0.54 -27.85 36.87
C ALA A 482 -1.48 -28.80 36.11
N TRP A 483 -0.90 -29.72 35.33
CA TRP A 483 -1.65 -30.69 34.52
C TRP A 483 -2.68 -31.50 35.30
N SER A 484 -2.44 -31.74 36.59
CA SER A 484 -3.38 -32.42 37.49
C SER A 484 -4.69 -31.64 37.76
N GLU A 485 -4.73 -30.33 37.48
CA GLU A 485 -5.94 -29.51 37.60
C GLU A 485 -6.72 -29.41 36.27
N LEU A 486 -6.14 -29.89 35.16
CA LEU A 486 -6.77 -29.90 33.85
C LEU A 486 -7.68 -31.12 33.68
N PRO A 487 -8.66 -31.08 32.76
CA PRO A 487 -9.48 -32.23 32.42
C PRO A 487 -8.64 -33.45 32.01
N ASP A 488 -9.09 -34.65 32.37
CA ASP A 488 -8.43 -35.89 31.99
C ASP A 488 -8.22 -35.93 30.47
N GLU A 489 -7.05 -36.45 30.05
CA GLU A 489 -6.64 -36.57 28.65
C GLU A 489 -6.26 -35.23 27.97
N ALA A 490 -6.10 -34.15 28.74
CA ALA A 490 -5.49 -32.91 28.27
C ALA A 490 -4.06 -33.15 27.79
N SER A 491 -3.73 -32.63 26.61
CA SER A 491 -2.39 -32.79 26.01
C SER A 491 -1.62 -31.47 25.94
N HIS A 492 -2.34 -30.36 25.79
CA HIS A 492 -1.79 -29.04 25.54
C HIS A 492 -2.60 -27.97 26.26
N PHE A 493 -1.93 -26.94 26.73
CA PHE A 493 -2.56 -25.79 27.38
C PHE A 493 -2.06 -24.47 26.79
N SER A 494 -3.00 -23.62 26.38
CA SER A 494 -2.73 -22.28 25.86
C SER A 494 -3.15 -21.22 26.87
N PHE A 495 -2.17 -20.59 27.52
CA PHE A 495 -2.39 -19.52 28.51
C PHE A 495 -2.94 -18.21 27.91
N LYS A 496 -2.77 -17.95 26.61
CA LYS A 496 -3.27 -16.71 25.97
C LYS A 496 -4.79 -16.56 26.01
N ASN A 497 -5.50 -17.69 25.97
CA ASN A 497 -6.96 -17.75 25.94
C ASN A 497 -7.51 -18.73 26.99
N ASN A 498 -6.67 -19.17 27.94
CA ASN A 498 -6.98 -20.23 28.92
C ASN A 498 -7.61 -21.49 28.31
N ARG A 499 -7.10 -21.93 27.15
CA ARG A 499 -7.67 -23.06 26.40
C ARG A 499 -6.93 -24.36 26.68
N VAL A 500 -7.68 -25.43 26.91
CA VAL A 500 -7.16 -26.80 27.00
C VAL A 500 -7.47 -27.55 25.72
N ILE A 501 -6.48 -28.26 25.21
CA ILE A 501 -6.58 -29.04 23.99
C ILE A 501 -6.16 -30.49 24.25
N ARG A 502 -6.91 -31.40 23.64
CA ARG A 502 -6.59 -32.83 23.52
C ARG A 502 -6.35 -33.18 22.07
N LEU A 503 -5.19 -33.79 21.80
CA LEU A 503 -4.92 -34.45 20.53
C LEU A 503 -5.41 -35.90 20.60
N PHE A 504 -6.27 -36.30 19.66
CA PHE A 504 -6.74 -37.67 19.57
C PHE A 504 -6.70 -38.15 18.11
N LYS A 505 -5.74 -39.03 17.80
CA LYS A 505 -5.42 -39.46 16.43
C LYS A 505 -5.15 -38.24 15.53
N ASN A 506 -5.97 -38.02 14.50
CA ASN A 506 -5.84 -36.90 13.55
C ASN A 506 -6.80 -35.73 13.89
N ARG A 507 -7.29 -35.65 15.14
CA ARG A 507 -8.25 -34.63 15.55
C ARG A 507 -7.71 -33.78 16.68
N VAL A 508 -8.11 -32.51 16.66
CA VAL A 508 -7.85 -31.52 17.71
C VAL A 508 -9.16 -31.26 18.42
N LEU A 509 -9.20 -31.54 19.72
CA LEU A 509 -10.36 -31.33 20.57
C LEU A 509 -10.06 -30.20 21.56
N ALA A 510 -10.97 -29.24 21.70
CA ALA A 510 -10.89 -28.20 22.74
C ALA A 510 -11.89 -28.49 23.86
N PHE A 511 -11.49 -28.22 25.11
CA PHE A 511 -12.37 -28.41 26.25
C PHE A 511 -13.26 -27.19 26.47
N ASP A 512 -14.57 -27.40 26.48
CA ASP A 512 -15.57 -26.39 26.83
C ASP A 512 -15.98 -26.55 28.30
N HIS A 513 -15.83 -25.48 29.08
CA HIS A 513 -16.03 -25.50 30.52
C HIS A 513 -17.49 -25.42 30.92
N ASP A 514 -18.34 -24.78 30.11
CA ASP A 514 -19.77 -24.64 30.37
C ASP A 514 -20.49 -25.96 30.06
N LEU A 515 -20.03 -26.65 29.01
CA LEU A 515 -20.56 -27.94 28.57
C LEU A 515 -19.86 -29.13 29.25
N ASN A 516 -18.73 -28.90 29.93
CA ASN A 516 -17.89 -29.92 30.54
C ASN A 516 -17.56 -31.07 29.57
N ALA A 517 -17.19 -30.73 28.33
CA ALA A 517 -17.06 -31.68 27.22
C ALA A 517 -15.95 -31.29 26.22
N TRP A 518 -15.44 -32.28 25.50
CA TRP A 518 -14.47 -32.11 24.41
C TRP A 518 -15.17 -31.86 23.06
N LEU A 519 -14.84 -30.75 22.39
CA LEU A 519 -15.41 -30.34 21.10
C LEU A 519 -14.37 -30.46 19.97
N ASP A 520 -14.74 -31.08 18.85
CA ASP A 520 -13.88 -31.24 17.66
C ASP A 520 -13.76 -29.94 16.88
N ILE A 521 -12.54 -29.41 16.79
CA ILE A 521 -12.20 -28.14 16.15
C ILE A 521 -11.20 -28.31 15.00
N SER A 522 -11.06 -29.53 14.48
CA SER A 522 -9.98 -29.91 13.55
C SER A 522 -9.97 -29.15 12.21
N ASN A 523 -11.10 -28.57 11.78
CA ASN A 523 -11.19 -27.82 10.52
C ASN A 523 -10.90 -26.32 10.66
N ASP A 524 -10.74 -25.81 11.89
CA ASP A 524 -10.71 -24.37 12.16
C ASP A 524 -9.38 -23.87 12.77
N TYR A 525 -8.35 -24.73 12.88
CA TYR A 525 -7.12 -24.40 13.61
C TYR A 525 -5.81 -24.83 12.93
N TYR A 526 -4.82 -23.93 12.98
CA TYR A 526 -3.39 -24.24 12.91
C TYR A 526 -2.86 -24.31 14.35
N PHE A 527 -2.13 -25.37 14.69
CA PHE A 527 -1.59 -25.60 16.02
C PHE A 527 -0.13 -25.14 16.11
N GLU A 528 0.20 -24.24 17.03
CA GLU A 528 1.59 -23.88 17.37
C GLU A 528 2.06 -24.76 18.53
N GLU A 529 3.00 -25.67 18.28
CA GLU A 529 3.47 -26.69 19.24
C GLU A 529 4.21 -26.15 20.48
N HIS A 530 4.39 -24.85 20.62
CA HIS A 530 5.39 -24.29 21.53
C HIS A 530 4.83 -23.91 22.91
N TYR A 531 3.53 -24.07 23.13
CA TYR A 531 2.88 -23.66 24.37
C TYR A 531 2.59 -24.88 25.24
N HIS A 532 3.41 -25.00 26.29
CA HIS A 532 3.35 -25.94 27.42
C HIS A 532 2.65 -27.27 27.11
N ILE A 533 3.47 -28.27 26.83
CA ILE A 533 3.07 -29.67 26.61
C ILE A 533 3.24 -30.43 27.93
N GLU A 534 2.37 -31.40 28.19
CA GLU A 534 2.59 -32.36 29.26
C GLU A 534 3.89 -33.12 28.96
N ASN A 535 4.88 -33.02 29.85
CA ASN A 535 6.16 -33.72 29.66
C ASN A 535 5.85 -35.23 29.66
N PRO A 536 6.08 -35.97 28.56
CA PRO A 536 5.79 -37.39 28.52
C PRO A 536 6.67 -38.09 29.56
N LYS A 537 6.03 -38.64 30.61
CA LYS A 537 6.69 -39.53 31.57
C LYS A 537 7.05 -40.86 30.94
#